data_AF-A0A535BBJ0-F1
#
_entry.id   AF-A0A535BBJ0-F1
#
_cell.length_a   1.000
_cell.length_b   1.000
_cell.length_c   1.000
_cell.angle_alpha   90.00
_cell.angle_beta   90.00
_cell.angle_gamma   90.00
#
_symmetry.space_group_name_H-M   'P 1'
#
loop_
_entity.id
_entity.type
_entity.pdbx_description
1 polymer ?
#
loop_
_entity_poly.entity_id
_entity_poly.type
_entity_poly.pdbx_seq_one_letter_code
_entity_poly.pdbx_strand_id
1 'polypeptide(L)'
;MDRFIFFIICVVFFTATVGNAQDRVTTLSLEEAIALATRENFTLRAAQFDYQATRANEITAGLIPNPALSYMAEQLGEPEKNKDQHTFILGQVIETGGKRGRRLDSARAATRVAGHTVAGIQQQIVFQTKKAYSDVLTSKAALDLADQNVKSLGEIEQIQRLRANKGDISEFELLRI
;
A
#
# COMPACT_ATOMS: atom_id res chain seq x y z
N MET A 1 -6.76 19.19 48.90
CA MET A 1 -6.58 17.76 48.52
C MET A 1 -6.42 17.59 47.01
N ASP A 2 -6.47 18.67 46.23
CA ASP A 2 -6.58 18.62 44.77
C ASP A 2 -5.24 18.65 44.03
N ARG A 3 -4.14 18.96 44.74
CA ARG A 3 -2.76 18.91 44.20
C ARG A 3 -2.15 17.51 44.22
N PHE A 4 -2.64 16.63 45.10
CA PHE A 4 -2.17 15.24 45.19
C PHE A 4 -2.85 14.35 44.14
N ILE A 5 -4.11 14.66 43.81
CA ILE A 5 -4.88 13.95 42.77
C ILE A 5 -4.31 14.24 41.37
N PHE A 6 -3.84 15.46 41.12
CA PHE A 6 -3.22 15.81 39.84
C PHE A 6 -1.87 15.10 39.60
N PHE A 7 -1.12 14.82 40.67
CA PHE A 7 0.17 14.13 40.55
C PHE A 7 0.02 12.63 40.24
N ILE A 8 -1.07 12.01 40.71
CA ILE A 8 -1.37 10.59 40.45
C ILE A 8 -1.83 10.36 39.01
N ILE A 9 -2.50 11.33 38.38
CA ILE A 9 -2.98 11.21 37.00
C ILE A 9 -1.83 11.30 35.97
N CYS A 10 -0.76 12.04 36.26
CA CYS A 10 0.41 12.12 35.38
C CYS A 10 1.33 10.87 35.43
N VAL A 11 1.31 10.09 36.52
CA VAL A 11 2.16 8.89 36.65
C VAL A 11 1.57 7.69 35.91
N VAL A 12 0.25 7.67 35.65
CA VAL A 12 -0.41 6.58 34.91
C VAL A 12 -0.20 6.69 33.39
N PHE A 13 0.15 7.86 32.86
CA PHE A 13 0.51 8.04 31.45
C PHE A 13 1.96 7.67 31.11
N PHE A 14 2.76 7.28 32.11
CA PHE A 14 4.16 6.87 31.93
C PHE A 14 4.38 5.35 32.16
N THR A 15 3.39 4.52 31.85
CA THR A 15 3.72 3.13 31.51
C THR A 15 4.34 3.16 30.13
N ALA A 16 5.66 3.31 30.11
CA ALA A 16 6.50 3.05 28.97
C ALA A 16 5.99 1.78 28.28
N THR A 17 5.43 1.94 27.09
CA THR A 17 5.42 0.85 26.13
C THR A 17 6.88 0.48 25.96
N VAL A 18 7.30 -0.56 26.67
CA VAL A 18 8.52 -1.28 26.35
C VAL A 18 8.28 -1.73 24.92
N GLY A 19 8.78 -0.93 23.97
CA GLY A 19 8.88 -1.33 22.59
C GLY A 19 9.66 -2.63 22.65
N ASN A 20 9.00 -3.74 22.37
CA ASN A 20 9.70 -4.97 22.06
C ASN A 20 10.73 -4.56 21.02
N ALA A 21 12.00 -4.55 21.42
CA ALA A 21 13.08 -4.50 20.47
C ALA A 21 12.74 -5.61 19.49
N GLN A 22 12.40 -5.25 18.25
CA GLN A 22 12.10 -6.24 17.23
C GLN A 22 13.35 -7.12 17.20
N ASP A 23 13.21 -8.35 17.68
CA ASP A 23 14.23 -9.38 17.50
C ASP A 23 14.60 -9.31 16.04
N ARG A 24 15.84 -8.89 15.80
CA ARG A 24 16.33 -8.61 14.45
C ARG A 24 16.21 -9.95 13.74
N VAL A 25 15.21 -10.09 12.88
CA VAL A 25 14.91 -11.35 12.20
C VAL A 25 16.19 -11.73 11.45
N THR A 26 16.96 -12.64 12.02
CA THR A 26 18.30 -13.00 11.52
C THR A 26 18.20 -13.82 10.23
N THR A 27 17.01 -14.36 9.97
CA THR A 27 16.68 -15.17 8.79
C THR A 27 15.21 -14.97 8.46
N LEU A 28 14.91 -14.52 7.24
CA LEU A 28 13.55 -14.36 6.73
C LEU A 28 13.25 -15.52 5.76
N SER A 29 12.23 -16.33 6.04
CA SER A 29 11.74 -17.33 5.09
C SER A 29 10.95 -16.67 3.95
N LEU A 30 10.76 -17.40 2.85
CA LEU A 30 9.98 -16.89 1.72
C LEU A 30 8.53 -16.62 2.11
N GLU A 31 7.93 -17.52 2.88
CA GLU A 31 6.56 -17.40 3.37
C GLU A 31 6.39 -16.18 4.28
N GLU A 32 7.34 -15.94 5.19
CA GLU A 32 7.36 -14.74 6.03
C GLU A 32 7.53 -13.47 5.22
N ALA A 33 8.41 -13.48 4.20
CA ALA A 33 8.58 -12.34 3.31
C ALA A 33 7.28 -12.00 2.56
N ILE A 34 6.56 -13.01 2.08
CA ILE A 34 5.27 -12.83 1.41
C ILE A 34 4.21 -12.33 2.39
N ALA A 35 4.13 -12.90 3.59
CA ALA A 35 3.20 -12.48 4.63
C ALA A 35 3.44 -11.02 5.04
N LEU A 36 4.70 -10.63 5.22
CA LEU A 36 5.08 -9.26 5.54
C LEU A 36 4.75 -8.30 4.39
N ALA A 37 5.11 -8.67 3.16
CA ALA A 37 4.82 -7.86 1.98
C ALA A 37 3.31 -7.66 1.80
N THR A 38 2.51 -8.71 1.90
CA THR A 38 1.04 -8.59 1.74
C THR A 38 0.37 -7.82 2.88
N ARG A 39 0.90 -7.87 4.11
CA ARG A 39 0.34 -7.15 5.26
C ARG A 39 0.65 -5.65 5.24
N GLU A 40 1.89 -5.29 4.92
CA GLU A 40 2.40 -3.93 5.07
C GLU A 40 2.40 -3.10 3.77
N ASN A 41 2.11 -3.72 2.62
CA ASN A 41 2.20 -3.01 1.34
C ASN A 41 1.10 -1.95 1.17
N PHE A 42 1.54 -0.70 1.06
CA PHE A 42 0.66 0.47 0.89
C PHE A 42 -0.11 0.46 -0.43
N THR A 43 0.46 -0.09 -1.50
CA THR A 43 -0.22 -0.22 -2.81
C THR A 43 -1.42 -1.15 -2.71
N LEU A 44 -1.29 -2.29 -2.01
CA LEU A 44 -2.42 -3.19 -1.78
C LEU A 44 -3.50 -2.52 -0.91
N ARG A 45 -3.09 -1.80 0.12
CA ARG A 45 -4.01 -1.06 1.00
C ARG A 45 -4.77 0.04 0.26
N ALA A 46 -4.09 0.80 -0.60
CA ALA A 46 -4.71 1.82 -1.44
C ALA A 46 -5.77 1.19 -2.37
N ALA A 47 -5.43 0.09 -3.05
CA ALA A 47 -6.37 -0.62 -3.91
C ALA A 47 -7.60 -1.17 -3.14
N GLN A 48 -7.42 -1.61 -1.90
CA GLN A 48 -8.54 -2.03 -1.04
C GLN A 48 -9.46 -0.85 -0.69
N PHE A 49 -8.91 0.34 -0.43
CA PHE A 49 -9.73 1.53 -0.20
C PHE A 49 -10.46 1.97 -1.47
N ASP A 50 -9.81 1.90 -2.63
CA ASP A 50 -10.47 2.19 -3.92
C ASP A 50 -11.61 1.21 -4.21
N TYR A 51 -11.43 -0.08 -3.88
CA TYR A 51 -12.51 -1.07 -3.95
C TYR A 51 -13.68 -0.70 -3.02
N GLN A 52 -13.40 -0.31 -1.77
CA GLN A 52 -14.43 0.10 -0.81
C GLN A 52 -15.18 1.35 -1.29
N ALA A 53 -14.46 2.35 -1.81
CA ALA A 53 -15.05 3.57 -2.38
C ALA A 53 -15.93 3.24 -3.59
N THR A 54 -15.45 2.39 -4.49
CA THR A 54 -16.21 1.92 -5.66
C THR A 54 -17.48 1.17 -5.22
N ARG A 55 -17.37 0.30 -4.22
CA ARG A 55 -18.52 -0.42 -3.65
C ARG A 55 -19.53 0.52 -3.00
N ALA A 56 -19.08 1.57 -2.33
CA ALA A 56 -19.97 2.57 -1.75
C ALA A 56 -20.83 3.28 -2.82
N ASN A 57 -20.31 3.45 -4.04
CA ASN A 57 -21.08 4.02 -5.15
C ASN A 57 -22.29 3.17 -5.56
N GLU A 58 -22.35 1.87 -5.23
CA GLU A 58 -23.56 1.07 -5.42
C GLU A 58 -24.73 1.59 -4.59
N ILE A 59 -24.47 2.12 -3.39
CA ILE A 59 -25.49 2.73 -2.54
C ILE A 59 -26.07 3.95 -3.25
N THR A 60 -25.20 4.87 -3.68
CA THR A 60 -25.59 6.09 -4.39
C THR A 60 -26.31 5.77 -5.70
N ALA A 61 -25.84 4.79 -6.46
CA ALA A 61 -26.47 4.32 -7.69
C ALA A 61 -27.90 3.78 -7.46
N GLY A 62 -28.13 3.18 -6.29
CA GLY A 62 -29.41 2.67 -5.86
C GLY A 62 -30.37 3.72 -5.28
N LEU A 63 -29.97 4.97 -5.07
CA LEU A 63 -30.87 6.01 -4.55
C LEU A 63 -31.89 6.46 -5.61
N ILE A 64 -33.06 6.88 -5.11
CA ILE A 64 -34.08 7.56 -5.90
C ILE A 64 -33.72 9.06 -5.90
N PRO A 65 -33.91 9.79 -7.02
CA PRO A 65 -33.72 11.23 -7.04
C PRO A 65 -34.53 11.93 -5.95
N ASN A 66 -33.87 12.82 -5.20
CA ASN A 66 -34.53 13.61 -4.16
C ASN A 66 -35.54 14.58 -4.78
N PRO A 67 -36.68 14.86 -4.12
CA PRO A 67 -37.58 15.92 -4.54
C PRO A 67 -36.94 17.29 -4.38
N ALA A 68 -37.35 18.24 -5.21
CA ALA A 68 -36.92 19.63 -5.16
C ALA A 68 -38.11 20.52 -4.83
N LEU A 69 -37.98 21.33 -3.78
CA LEU A 69 -38.92 22.40 -3.47
C LEU A 69 -38.28 23.73 -3.88
N SER A 70 -38.96 24.51 -4.69
CA SER A 70 -38.60 25.89 -4.96
C SER A 70 -39.72 26.84 -4.52
N TYR A 71 -39.30 28.02 -4.08
CA TYR A 71 -40.17 29.11 -3.69
C TYR A 71 -39.75 30.35 -4.47
N MET A 72 -40.72 31.07 -5.00
CA MET A 72 -40.52 32.25 -5.82
C MET A 72 -41.51 33.31 -5.40
N ALA A 73 -41.01 34.51 -5.12
CA ALA A 73 -41.83 35.69 -4.84
C ALA A 73 -41.50 36.73 -5.90
N GLU A 74 -42.52 37.18 -6.63
CA GLU A 74 -42.39 38.15 -7.69
C GLU A 74 -43.41 39.25 -7.46
N GLN A 75 -43.03 40.49 -7.78
CA GLN A 75 -43.91 41.64 -7.70
C GLN A 75 -44.14 42.12 -9.12
N LEU A 76 -45.37 41.96 -9.61
CA LEU A 76 -45.72 42.30 -11.00
C LEU A 76 -46.80 43.39 -11.01
N GLY A 77 -46.40 44.62 -11.35
CA GLY A 77 -47.30 45.77 -11.46
C GLY A 77 -46.56 47.12 -11.55
N GLU A 78 -47.24 48.14 -12.08
CA GLU A 78 -46.84 49.54 -11.96
C GLU A 78 -46.74 49.95 -10.47
N PRO A 79 -45.92 50.95 -10.10
CA PRO A 79 -45.64 51.32 -8.70
C PRO A 79 -46.86 51.56 -7.80
N GLU A 80 -48.05 51.78 -8.37
CA GLU A 80 -49.31 52.00 -7.64
C GLU A 80 -50.21 50.75 -7.49
N LYS A 81 -49.93 49.64 -8.19
CA LYS A 81 -50.73 48.40 -8.14
C LYS A 81 -49.83 47.18 -7.97
N ASN A 82 -49.08 47.17 -6.87
CA ASN A 82 -48.25 46.04 -6.49
C ASN A 82 -49.13 44.81 -6.23
N LYS A 83 -48.99 43.78 -7.06
CA LYS A 83 -49.50 42.43 -6.78
C LYS A 83 -48.32 41.53 -6.50
N ASP A 84 -48.21 41.13 -5.24
CA ASP A 84 -47.21 40.16 -4.82
C ASP A 84 -47.70 38.76 -5.18
N GLN A 85 -46.91 38.05 -5.97
CA GLN A 85 -47.15 36.67 -6.37
C GLN A 85 -46.15 35.77 -5.67
N HIS A 86 -46.67 34.82 -4.89
CA HIS A 86 -45.89 33.80 -4.21
C HIS A 86 -46.19 32.44 -4.84
N THR A 87 -45.16 31.75 -5.33
CA THR A 87 -45.27 30.46 -6.00
C THR A 87 -44.39 29.44 -5.29
N PHE A 88 -44.97 28.28 -4.96
CA PHE A 88 -44.24 27.11 -4.48
C PHE A 88 -44.31 26.01 -5.53
N ILE A 89 -43.16 25.41 -5.87
CA ILE A 89 -43.07 24.33 -6.84
C ILE A 89 -42.41 23.14 -6.17
N LEU A 90 -43.13 22.02 -6.10
CA LEU A 90 -42.59 20.74 -5.68
C LEU A 90 -42.42 19.85 -6.91
N GLY A 91 -41.17 19.51 -7.23
CA GLY A 91 -40.81 18.62 -8.33
C GLY A 91 -40.23 17.31 -7.84
N GLN A 92 -40.68 16.19 -8.40
CA GLN A 92 -40.07 14.88 -8.17
C GLN A 92 -39.80 14.19 -9.50
N VAL A 93 -38.56 13.74 -9.70
CA VAL A 93 -38.20 12.97 -10.89
C VAL A 93 -38.64 11.52 -10.68
N ILE A 94 -39.51 11.03 -11.57
CA ILE A 94 -39.92 9.63 -11.61
C ILE A 94 -39.06 8.89 -12.64
N GLU A 95 -38.22 7.97 -12.17
CA GLU A 95 -37.39 7.16 -13.04
C GLU A 95 -38.22 6.03 -13.69
N THR A 96 -38.36 6.05 -15.02
CA THR A 96 -39.06 5.03 -15.80
C THR A 96 -38.11 4.03 -16.45
N GLY A 97 -38.62 2.92 -16.99
CA GLY A 97 -37.86 2.00 -17.85
C GLY A 97 -36.70 1.26 -17.16
N GLY A 98 -36.76 1.07 -15.84
CA GLY A 98 -35.72 0.34 -15.09
C GLY A 98 -34.36 1.04 -15.02
N LYS A 99 -34.29 2.35 -15.33
CA LYS A 99 -33.04 3.14 -15.30
C LYS A 99 -32.25 2.98 -14.00
N ARG A 100 -32.93 2.99 -12.86
CA ARG A 100 -32.34 2.74 -11.53
C ARG A 100 -31.64 1.39 -11.44
N GLY A 101 -32.30 0.33 -11.90
CA GLY A 101 -31.73 -1.02 -11.91
C GLY A 101 -30.46 -1.08 -12.76
N ARG A 102 -30.50 -0.50 -13.97
CA ARG A 102 -29.33 -0.44 -14.86
C ARG A 102 -28.17 0.36 -14.28
N ARG A 103 -28.46 1.47 -13.57
CA ARG A 103 -27.45 2.26 -12.85
C ARG A 103 -26.80 1.43 -11.74
N LEU A 104 -27.60 0.68 -10.99
CA LEU A 104 -27.10 -0.23 -9.95
C LEU A 104 -26.28 -1.39 -10.53
N ASP A 105 -26.72 -2.00 -11.63
CA ASP A 105 -26.01 -3.08 -12.30
C ASP A 105 -24.64 -2.61 -12.83
N SER A 106 -24.59 -1.40 -13.37
CA SER A 106 -23.34 -0.75 -13.80
C SER A 106 -22.40 -0.53 -12.62
N ALA A 107 -22.90 0.01 -11.50
CA ALA A 107 -22.09 0.20 -10.30
C ALA A 107 -21.55 -1.13 -9.74
N ARG A 108 -22.39 -2.19 -9.71
CA ARG A 108 -21.96 -3.55 -9.33
C ARG A 108 -20.89 -4.12 -10.25
N ALA A 109 -20.98 -3.85 -11.55
CA ALA A 109 -19.95 -4.25 -12.50
C ALA A 109 -18.62 -3.55 -12.21
N ALA A 110 -18.65 -2.25 -11.90
CA ALA A 110 -17.47 -1.51 -11.49
C ALA A 110 -16.85 -2.09 -10.20
N THR A 111 -17.67 -2.45 -9.19
CA THR A 111 -17.19 -3.12 -7.98
C THR A 111 -16.52 -4.47 -8.27
N ARG A 112 -17.07 -5.27 -9.19
CA ARG A 112 -16.43 -6.54 -9.60
C ARG A 112 -15.07 -6.30 -10.24
N VAL A 113 -14.98 -5.32 -11.15
CA VAL A 113 -13.70 -4.92 -11.76
C VAL A 113 -12.70 -4.49 -10.70
N ALA A 114 -13.09 -3.61 -9.77
CA ALA A 114 -12.22 -3.18 -8.67
C ALA A 114 -11.76 -4.37 -7.80
N GLY A 115 -12.62 -5.36 -7.55
CA GLY A 115 -12.25 -6.58 -6.83
C GLY A 115 -11.19 -7.40 -7.56
N HIS A 116 -11.32 -7.55 -8.89
CA HIS A 116 -10.29 -8.19 -9.71
C HIS A 116 -8.97 -7.41 -9.74
N THR A 117 -9.04 -6.08 -9.73
CA THR A 117 -7.85 -5.22 -9.62
C THR A 117 -7.09 -5.47 -8.31
N VAL A 118 -7.79 -5.55 -7.17
CA VAL A 118 -7.17 -5.88 -5.87
C VAL A 118 -6.50 -7.26 -5.91
N ALA A 119 -7.19 -8.27 -6.45
CA ALA A 119 -6.63 -9.62 -6.58
C ALA A 119 -5.38 -9.64 -7.48
N GLY A 120 -5.39 -8.92 -8.60
CA GLY A 120 -4.25 -8.79 -9.50
C GLY A 120 -3.05 -8.11 -8.83
N ILE A 121 -3.28 -7.03 -8.07
CA ILE A 121 -2.23 -6.35 -7.30
C ILE A 121 -1.63 -7.28 -6.26
N GLN A 122 -2.46 -8.05 -5.53
CA GLN A 122 -1.97 -9.02 -4.56
C GLN A 122 -1.08 -10.09 -5.22
N GLN A 123 -1.50 -10.65 -6.36
CA GLN A 123 -0.70 -11.62 -7.11
C GLN A 123 0.62 -11.03 -7.58
N GLN A 124 0.60 -9.79 -8.07
CA GLN A 124 1.79 -9.07 -8.51
C GLN A 124 2.78 -8.85 -7.36
N ILE A 125 2.29 -8.48 -6.16
CA ILE A 125 3.13 -8.33 -4.96
C ILE A 125 3.78 -9.65 -4.61
N VAL A 126 3.02 -10.74 -4.54
CA VAL A 126 3.56 -12.09 -4.27
C VAL A 126 4.64 -12.48 -5.28
N PHE A 127 4.40 -12.23 -6.56
CA PHE A 127 5.36 -12.49 -7.63
C PHE A 127 6.65 -11.68 -7.44
N GLN A 128 6.53 -10.36 -7.21
CA GLN A 128 7.67 -9.47 -7.01
C GLN A 128 8.48 -9.85 -5.76
N THR A 129 7.82 -10.20 -4.66
CA THR A 129 8.49 -10.67 -3.44
C THR A 129 9.25 -11.96 -3.68
N LYS A 130 8.65 -12.95 -4.37
CA LYS A 130 9.33 -14.20 -4.73
C LYS A 130 10.56 -13.95 -5.60
N LYS A 131 10.43 -13.08 -6.60
CA LYS A 131 11.55 -12.71 -7.48
C LYS A 131 12.69 -12.07 -6.67
N ALA A 132 12.37 -11.04 -5.89
CA ALA A 132 13.37 -10.34 -5.08
C ALA A 132 14.06 -11.28 -4.07
N TYR A 133 13.32 -12.22 -3.48
CA TYR A 133 13.87 -13.23 -2.58
C TYR A 133 14.91 -14.11 -3.30
N SER A 134 14.57 -14.64 -4.48
CA SER A 134 15.48 -15.45 -5.29
C SER A 134 16.70 -14.66 -5.77
N ASP A 135 16.51 -13.38 -6.13
CA ASP A 135 17.60 -12.49 -6.53
C ASP A 135 18.61 -12.32 -5.37
N VAL A 136 18.12 -12.09 -4.14
CA VAL A 136 18.98 -11.98 -2.93
C VAL A 136 19.73 -13.28 -2.66
N LEU A 137 19.07 -14.45 -2.76
CA LEU A 137 19.75 -15.74 -2.56
C LEU A 137 20.85 -15.97 -3.59
N THR A 138 20.59 -15.63 -4.85
CA THR A 138 21.55 -15.77 -5.94
C THR A 138 22.75 -14.84 -5.73
N SER A 139 22.52 -13.58 -5.37
CA SER A 139 23.59 -12.63 -5.05
C SER A 139 24.42 -13.06 -3.85
N LYS A 140 23.79 -13.66 -2.82
CA LYS A 140 24.51 -14.19 -1.67
C LYS A 140 25.42 -15.36 -2.03
N ALA A 141 24.94 -16.28 -2.88
CA ALA A 141 25.76 -17.39 -3.37
C ALA A 141 26.93 -16.90 -4.25
N ALA A 142 26.70 -15.89 -5.09
CA ALA A 142 27.76 -15.29 -5.91
C ALA A 142 28.84 -14.60 -5.05
N LEU A 143 28.43 -13.93 -3.97
CA LEU A 143 29.36 -13.32 -3.00
C LEU A 143 30.20 -14.39 -2.30
N ASP A 144 29.57 -15.45 -1.79
CA ASP A 144 30.27 -16.56 -1.13
C ASP A 144 31.29 -17.23 -2.06
N LEU A 145 30.93 -17.43 -3.33
CA LEU A 145 31.86 -17.94 -4.35
C LEU A 145 33.03 -16.99 -4.62
N ALA A 146 32.76 -15.68 -4.70
CA ALA A 146 33.82 -14.67 -4.88
C ALA A 146 34.80 -14.66 -3.69
N ASP A 147 34.28 -14.75 -2.46
CA ASP A 147 35.09 -14.80 -1.24
C ASP A 147 35.96 -16.07 -1.20
N GLN A 148 35.40 -17.22 -1.59
CA GLN A 148 36.13 -18.48 -1.71
C GLN A 148 37.25 -18.40 -2.76
N ASN A 149 37.00 -17.74 -3.89
CA ASN A 149 38.00 -17.52 -4.93
C ASN A 149 39.15 -16.63 -4.43
N VAL A 150 38.84 -15.51 -3.77
CA VAL A 150 39.86 -14.61 -3.20
C VAL A 150 40.72 -15.35 -2.17
N LYS A 151 40.09 -16.14 -1.29
CA LYS A 151 40.82 -16.94 -0.31
C LYS A 151 41.74 -17.96 -0.98
N SER A 152 41.24 -18.69 -1.97
CA SER A 152 42.03 -19.70 -2.70
C SER A 152 43.20 -19.09 -3.46
N LEU A 153 43.00 -17.94 -4.10
CA LEU A 153 44.08 -17.21 -4.78
C LEU A 153 45.13 -16.70 -3.78
N GLY A 154 44.71 -16.21 -2.62
CA GLY A 154 45.64 -15.83 -1.54
C GLY A 154 46.50 -16.99 -1.02
N GLU A 155 45.90 -18.19 -0.89
CA GLU A 155 46.65 -19.40 -0.51
C GLU A 155 47.67 -19.80 -1.59
N ILE A 156 47.29 -19.73 -2.87
CA ILE A 156 48.20 -19.98 -4.00
C ILE A 156 49.34 -18.97 -4.02
N GLU A 157 49.04 -17.67 -3.88
CA GLU A 157 50.03 -16.59 -3.83
C GLU A 157 51.06 -16.85 -2.71
N GLN A 158 50.59 -17.23 -1.51
CA GLN A 158 51.46 -17.50 -0.37
C GLN A 158 52.42 -18.67 -0.64
N ILE A 159 51.94 -19.76 -1.26
CA ILE A 159 52.77 -20.91 -1.63
C ILE A 159 53.81 -20.51 -2.70
N GLN A 160 53.43 -19.69 -3.67
CA GLN A 160 54.33 -19.26 -4.74
C GLN A 160 55.39 -18.30 -4.22
N ARG A 161 55.05 -17.35 -3.34
CA ARG A 161 56.03 -16.50 -2.63
C ARG A 161 57.07 -17.34 -1.90
N LEU A 162 56.65 -18.42 -1.23
CA LEU A 162 57.57 -19.32 -0.53
C LEU A 162 58.53 -20.03 -1.49
N ARG A 163 58.05 -20.49 -2.66
CA ARG A 163 58.88 -21.12 -3.70
C ARG A 163 59.84 -20.13 -4.35
N ALA A 164 59.39 -18.92 -4.65
CA ALA A 164 60.24 -17.86 -5.22
C ALA A 164 61.39 -17.50 -4.27
N ASN A 165 61.09 -17.36 -2.97
CA ASN A 165 62.10 -17.08 -1.95
C ASN A 165 63.13 -18.21 -1.78
N LYS A 166 62.77 -19.45 -2.14
CA LYS A 166 63.68 -20.60 -2.16
C LYS A 166 64.44 -20.75 -3.48
N GLY A 167 64.15 -19.90 -4.47
CA GLY A 167 64.76 -19.94 -5.80
C GLY A 167 64.16 -20.96 -6.76
N ASP A 168 63.05 -21.61 -6.39
CA ASP A 168 62.41 -22.65 -7.21
C ASP A 168 61.61 -22.09 -8.40
N ILE A 169 61.19 -20.82 -8.33
CA ILE A 169 60.47 -20.12 -9.41
C ILE A 169 60.97 -18.67 -9.55
N SER A 170 60.80 -18.08 -10.73
CA SER A 170 61.21 -16.70 -10.99
C SER A 170 60.21 -15.66 -10.46
N GLU A 171 60.68 -14.46 -10.11
CA GLU A 171 59.84 -13.35 -9.62
C GLU A 171 58.79 -12.90 -10.66
N PHE A 172 59.08 -13.05 -11.95
CA PHE A 172 58.13 -12.80 -13.04
C PHE A 172 56.95 -13.78 -13.02
N GLU A 173 57.19 -15.02 -12.60
CA GLU A 173 56.16 -16.07 -12.53
C GLU A 173 55.22 -15.86 -11.33
N LEU A 174 55.72 -15.20 -10.28
CA LEU A 174 54.92 -14.77 -9.12
C LEU A 174 53.94 -13.63 -9.47
N LEU A 175 54.33 -12.69 -10.33
CA LEU A 175 53.51 -11.53 -10.73
C LEU A 175 52.36 -11.86 -11.70
N ARG A 176 52.29 -13.10 -12.22
CA ARG A 176 51.28 -13.54 -13.20
C ARG A 176 49.99 -14.07 -12.56
N ILE A 177 49.94 -14.12 -11.24
CA ILE A 177 48.87 -14.70 -10.42
C ILE A 177 48.17 -13.54 -9.70
#